data_AF-A0A7V3PUP4-F1
#
_entry.id   AF-A0A7V3PUP4-F1
#
_cell.length_a   1.000
_cell.length_b   1.000
_cell.length_c   1.000
_cell.angle_alpha   90.00
_cell.angle_beta   90.00
_cell.angle_gamma   90.00
#
_symmetry.space_group_name_H-M   'P 1'
#
loop_
_entity.id
_entity.type
_entity.pdbx_description
1 polymer ?
#
loop_
_entity_poly.entity_id
_entity_poly.type
_entity_poly.pdbx_seq_one_letter_code
_entity_poly.pdbx_strand_id
1 'polypeptide(L)'
;MKGGKRMRISATVVVGDGKGQVGVGHGKAVEVAAAVRKAAVQAQKQMVKIAFRGHTIPHETWGKFGASKVLVKPAAPGTGLIACPQVRAVLEAAGLSDALSKAFGSRNHYNTAKATILALQKLRTIDLTASARNKPISHFVEKKKNEKVESSTD
;
A
#
# COMPACT_ATOMS: atom_id res chain seq x y z
N MET A 1 25.24 -11.78 -35.02
CA MET A 1 24.89 -12.83 -34.03
C MET A 1 23.84 -13.74 -34.65
N LYS A 2 24.01 -15.08 -34.57
CA LYS A 2 23.03 -16.06 -35.10
C LYS A 2 21.67 -15.95 -34.35
N GLY A 3 20.57 -15.90 -35.11
CA GLY A 3 19.27 -15.37 -34.69
C GLY A 3 18.32 -16.35 -34.00
N GLY A 4 18.43 -16.49 -32.68
CA GLY A 4 17.43 -17.16 -31.83
C GLY A 4 16.84 -16.22 -30.77
N LYS A 5 15.58 -16.47 -30.34
CA LYS A 5 14.91 -15.69 -29.27
C LYS A 5 15.54 -15.99 -27.91
N ARG A 6 16.26 -15.01 -27.35
CA ARG A 6 16.80 -15.10 -25.99
C ARG A 6 15.70 -14.83 -24.96
N MET A 7 15.17 -15.88 -24.37
CA MET A 7 14.15 -15.78 -23.33
C MET A 7 14.76 -15.28 -22.02
N ARG A 8 14.03 -14.37 -21.35
CA ARG A 8 14.34 -13.87 -20.01
C ARG A 8 13.05 -13.79 -19.21
N ILE A 9 13.12 -14.16 -17.95
CA ILE A 9 12.00 -14.21 -17.02
C ILE A 9 12.04 -12.95 -16.16
N SER A 10 10.89 -12.32 -15.99
CA SER A 10 10.69 -11.20 -15.06
C SER A 10 9.90 -11.64 -13.84
N ALA A 11 10.33 -11.20 -12.66
CA ALA A 11 9.65 -11.43 -11.39
C ALA A 11 9.35 -10.07 -10.73
N THR A 12 8.17 -9.95 -10.15
CA THR A 12 7.80 -8.83 -9.27
C THR A 12 7.62 -9.39 -7.88
N VAL A 13 8.31 -8.81 -6.91
CA VAL A 13 8.36 -9.31 -5.53
C VAL A 13 7.96 -8.19 -4.59
N VAL A 14 7.13 -8.51 -3.61
CA VAL A 14 6.79 -7.66 -2.48
C VAL A 14 7.56 -8.15 -1.28
N VAL A 15 8.19 -7.25 -0.54
CA VAL A 15 8.90 -7.54 0.72
C VAL A 15 8.34 -6.61 1.78
N GLY A 16 8.08 -7.14 2.97
CA GLY A 16 7.70 -6.32 4.11
C GLY A 16 8.00 -7.02 5.43
N ASP A 17 8.02 -6.24 6.50
CA ASP A 17 8.36 -6.68 7.85
C ASP A 17 7.14 -7.02 8.72
N GLY A 18 5.93 -6.85 8.18
CA GLY A 18 4.66 -7.01 8.91
C GLY A 18 4.44 -5.97 10.02
N LYS A 19 5.32 -4.97 10.14
CA LYS A 19 5.30 -3.92 11.17
C LYS A 19 5.26 -2.52 10.56
N GLY A 20 4.85 -2.45 9.30
CA GLY A 20 4.64 -1.21 8.62
C GLY A 20 5.73 -0.71 7.72
N GLN A 21 6.67 -1.58 7.35
CA GLN A 21 7.56 -1.33 6.23
C GLN A 21 7.29 -2.31 5.10
N VAL A 22 7.17 -1.78 3.89
CA VAL A 22 6.94 -2.59 2.69
C VAL A 22 7.63 -1.97 1.49
N GLY A 23 8.09 -2.81 0.58
CA GLY A 23 8.72 -2.44 -0.68
C GLY A 23 8.31 -3.38 -1.80
N VAL A 24 8.37 -2.88 -3.04
CA VAL A 24 8.08 -3.66 -4.25
C VAL A 24 9.26 -3.55 -5.19
N GLY A 25 9.73 -4.69 -5.69
CA GLY A 25 10.87 -4.77 -6.60
C GLY A 25 10.52 -5.55 -7.87
N HIS A 26 11.26 -5.28 -8.94
CA HIS A 26 11.10 -5.93 -10.23
C HIS A 26 12.45 -6.38 -10.79
N GLY A 27 12.61 -7.67 -10.98
CA GLY A 27 13.84 -8.27 -11.46
C GLY A 27 13.63 -8.99 -12.78
N LYS A 28 14.64 -8.97 -13.65
CA LYS A 28 14.66 -9.75 -14.90
C LYS A 28 16.00 -10.49 -15.04
N ALA A 29 15.93 -11.78 -15.34
CA ALA A 29 17.11 -12.63 -15.52
C ALA A 29 16.81 -13.78 -16.50
N VAL A 30 17.80 -14.63 -16.79
CA VAL A 30 17.60 -15.85 -17.59
C VAL A 30 16.91 -16.92 -16.75
N GLU A 31 17.37 -17.09 -15.50
CA GLU A 31 16.78 -18.03 -14.53
C GLU A 31 15.76 -17.37 -13.59
N VAL A 32 14.78 -18.14 -13.15
CA VAL A 32 13.73 -17.68 -12.23
C VAL A 32 14.32 -17.23 -10.89
N ALA A 33 15.16 -18.06 -10.27
CA ALA A 33 15.74 -17.76 -8.95
C ALA A 33 16.57 -16.46 -8.99
N ALA A 34 17.35 -16.26 -10.05
CA ALA A 34 18.10 -15.03 -10.25
C ALA A 34 17.19 -13.80 -10.42
N ALA A 35 16.06 -13.93 -11.14
CA ALA A 35 15.10 -12.84 -11.29
C ALA A 35 14.44 -12.46 -9.95
N VAL A 36 14.03 -13.46 -9.16
CA VAL A 36 13.43 -13.26 -7.83
C VAL A 36 14.43 -12.63 -6.87
N ARG A 37 15.68 -13.11 -6.81
CA ARG A 37 16.74 -12.51 -5.97
C ARG A 37 16.98 -11.04 -6.32
N LYS A 38 17.08 -10.71 -7.61
CA LYS A 38 17.21 -9.32 -8.06
C LYS A 38 16.03 -8.45 -7.65
N ALA A 39 14.81 -8.97 -7.80
CA ALA A 39 13.59 -8.27 -7.40
C ALA A 39 13.55 -8.05 -5.88
N ALA A 40 13.91 -9.06 -5.08
CA ALA A 40 13.92 -8.99 -3.61
C ALA A 40 14.93 -7.95 -3.10
N VAL A 41 16.16 -7.95 -3.63
CA VAL A 41 17.18 -6.95 -3.28
C VAL A 41 16.71 -5.53 -3.64
N GLN A 42 16.05 -5.37 -4.79
CA GLN A 42 15.49 -4.07 -5.16
C GLN A 42 14.34 -3.66 -4.22
N ALA A 43 13.45 -4.59 -3.86
CA ALA A 43 12.33 -4.33 -2.96
C ALA A 43 12.81 -3.87 -1.58
N GLN A 44 13.82 -4.55 -1.02
CA GLN A 44 14.42 -4.19 0.27
C GLN A 44 15.02 -2.79 0.26
N LYS A 45 15.70 -2.40 -0.82
CA LYS A 45 16.24 -1.03 -0.98
C LYS A 45 15.16 0.04 -1.09
N GLN A 46 13.96 -0.33 -1.51
CA GLN A 46 12.82 0.58 -1.72
C GLN A 46 11.75 0.40 -0.66
N MET A 47 12.11 -0.09 0.53
CA MET A 47 11.18 -0.18 1.64
C MET A 47 10.76 1.20 2.12
N VAL A 48 9.47 1.33 2.41
CA VAL A 48 8.85 2.57 2.85
C VAL A 48 8.04 2.31 4.10
N LYS A 49 8.14 3.23 5.06
CA LYS A 49 7.32 3.21 6.27
C LYS A 49 5.91 3.72 5.98
N ILE A 50 4.90 2.97 6.42
CA ILE A 50 3.49 3.30 6.29
C ILE A 50 2.94 3.70 7.66
N ALA A 51 1.94 4.59 7.66
CA ALA A 51 1.20 4.97 8.86
C ALA A 51 0.06 3.97 9.15
N PHE A 52 0.01 3.46 10.38
CA PHE A 52 -1.00 2.51 10.85
C PHE A 52 -1.90 3.15 11.90
N ARG A 53 -3.09 2.58 12.06
CA ARG A 53 -3.97 2.83 13.19
C ARG A 53 -4.50 1.50 13.73
N GLY A 54 -3.72 0.87 14.61
CA GLY A 54 -4.02 -0.45 15.13
C GLY A 54 -4.02 -1.49 14.01
N HIS A 55 -5.21 -1.99 13.66
CA HIS A 55 -5.42 -3.06 12.68
C HIS A 55 -5.65 -2.57 11.24
N THR A 56 -5.89 -1.27 11.02
CA THR A 56 -6.26 -0.69 9.71
C THR A 56 -5.52 0.63 9.40
N ILE A 57 -5.84 1.24 8.24
CA ILE A 57 -5.28 2.53 7.80
C ILE A 57 -6.01 3.73 8.43
N PRO A 58 -5.35 4.89 8.62
CA PRO A 58 -5.98 6.07 9.24
C PRO A 58 -7.18 6.69 8.50
N HIS A 59 -7.13 6.72 7.16
CA HIS A 59 -8.14 7.34 6.29
C HIS A 59 -8.06 6.75 4.88
N GLU A 60 -9.06 7.01 4.05
CA GLU A 60 -9.06 6.52 2.66
C GLU A 60 -8.06 7.28 1.77
N THR A 61 -7.41 6.56 0.86
CA THR A 61 -6.39 7.14 -0.03
C THR A 61 -6.47 6.59 -1.44
N TRP A 62 -6.06 7.42 -2.39
CA TRP A 62 -5.91 7.08 -3.80
C TRP A 62 -4.45 7.07 -4.22
N GLY A 63 -4.02 5.97 -4.81
CA GLY A 63 -2.73 5.82 -5.46
C GLY A 63 -2.89 5.72 -6.98
N LYS A 64 -1.94 6.28 -7.72
CA LYS A 64 -1.88 6.15 -9.18
C LYS A 64 -0.44 5.92 -9.59
N PHE A 65 -0.22 4.91 -10.42
CA PHE A 65 1.06 4.69 -11.09
C PHE A 65 0.81 4.21 -12.53
N GLY A 66 1.35 4.94 -13.51
CA GLY A 66 1.01 4.75 -14.91
C GLY A 66 -0.51 4.83 -15.14
N ALA A 67 -1.07 3.79 -15.77
CA ALA A 67 -2.51 3.64 -16.03
C ALA A 67 -3.28 2.89 -14.92
N SER A 68 -2.62 2.49 -13.83
CA SER A 68 -3.26 1.82 -12.69
C SER A 68 -3.62 2.84 -11.60
N LYS A 69 -4.86 2.76 -11.10
CA LYS A 69 -5.34 3.54 -9.95
C LYS A 69 -5.83 2.58 -8.87
N VAL A 70 -5.47 2.82 -7.62
CA VAL A 70 -5.88 1.99 -6.48
C VAL A 70 -6.49 2.87 -5.42
N LEU A 71 -7.71 2.53 -5.01
CA LEU A 71 -8.36 3.07 -3.82
C LEU A 71 -8.12 2.11 -2.66
N VAL A 72 -7.67 2.63 -1.53
CA VAL A 72 -7.60 1.88 -0.26
C VAL A 72 -8.43 2.62 0.78
N LYS A 73 -9.34 1.91 1.43
CA LYS A 73 -10.25 2.42 2.45
C LYS A 73 -10.05 1.68 3.77
N PRO A 74 -10.18 2.37 4.92
CA PRO A 74 -10.17 1.73 6.23
C PRO A 74 -11.37 0.79 6.37
N ALA A 75 -11.21 -0.22 7.22
CA ALA A 75 -12.22 -1.24 7.48
C ALA A 75 -12.42 -1.43 8.99
N ALA A 76 -13.58 -1.97 9.36
CA ALA A 76 -13.88 -2.35 10.75
C ALA A 76 -13.04 -3.58 11.15
N PRO A 77 -12.75 -3.79 12.44
CA PRO A 77 -11.99 -4.95 12.90
C PRO A 77 -12.72 -6.25 12.52
N GLY A 78 -11.98 -7.22 12.00
CA GLY A 78 -12.51 -8.53 11.59
C GLY A 78 -13.07 -8.58 10.15
N THR A 79 -12.92 -7.51 9.37
CA THR A 79 -13.29 -7.49 7.95
C THR A 79 -12.30 -8.29 7.10
N GLY A 80 -11.04 -8.36 7.52
CA GLY A 80 -9.94 -8.90 6.75
C GLY A 80 -9.49 -8.01 5.59
N LEU A 81 -8.57 -8.54 4.78
CA LEU A 81 -8.05 -7.87 3.59
C LEU A 81 -8.90 -8.19 2.34
N ILE A 82 -9.81 -7.27 2.00
CA ILE A 82 -10.59 -7.36 0.75
C ILE A 82 -9.87 -6.56 -0.33
N ALA A 83 -9.05 -7.27 -1.10
CA ALA A 83 -8.18 -6.67 -2.10
C ALA A 83 -7.90 -7.63 -3.27
N CYS A 84 -7.55 -7.07 -4.44
CA CYS A 84 -7.03 -7.90 -5.52
C CYS A 84 -5.63 -8.43 -5.16
N PRO A 85 -5.16 -9.55 -5.76
CA PRO A 85 -3.98 -10.28 -5.27
C PRO A 85 -2.72 -9.42 -5.10
N GLN A 86 -2.49 -8.48 -6.00
CA GLN A 86 -1.30 -7.62 -5.99
C GLN A 86 -1.37 -6.56 -4.89
N VAL A 87 -2.56 -6.04 -4.62
CA VAL A 87 -2.81 -5.11 -3.51
C VAL A 87 -2.76 -5.87 -2.20
N ARG A 88 -3.38 -7.05 -2.14
CA ARG A 88 -3.39 -7.93 -0.96
C ARG A 88 -1.98 -8.27 -0.50
N ALA A 89 -1.11 -8.71 -1.42
CA ALA A 89 0.29 -9.02 -1.10
C ALA A 89 1.03 -7.82 -0.47
N VAL A 90 0.75 -6.59 -0.93
CA VAL A 90 1.33 -5.36 -0.36
C VAL A 90 0.76 -5.06 1.03
N LEU A 91 -0.56 -5.13 1.20
CA LEU A 91 -1.20 -4.84 2.49
C LEU A 91 -0.83 -5.87 3.56
N GLU A 92 -0.75 -7.14 3.19
CA GLU A 92 -0.34 -8.24 4.06
C GLU A 92 1.14 -8.13 4.46
N ALA A 93 2.03 -7.88 3.50
CA ALA A 93 3.44 -7.65 3.78
C ALA A 93 3.68 -6.40 4.65
N ALA A 94 2.82 -5.39 4.53
CA ALA A 94 2.85 -4.21 5.39
C ALA A 94 2.36 -4.50 6.82
N GLY A 95 1.63 -5.60 7.05
CA GLY A 95 1.08 -5.95 8.37
C GLY A 95 -0.33 -5.41 8.63
N LEU A 96 -1.09 -5.04 7.60
CA LEU A 96 -2.50 -4.67 7.77
C LEU A 96 -3.37 -5.93 7.91
N SER A 97 -4.26 -5.93 8.89
CA SER A 97 -5.23 -7.00 9.08
C SER A 97 -6.53 -6.71 8.35
N ASP A 98 -7.00 -5.46 8.40
CA ASP A 98 -8.28 -5.05 7.83
C ASP A 98 -8.14 -3.87 6.88
N ALA A 99 -8.58 -4.05 5.63
CA ALA A 99 -8.66 -2.97 4.65
C ALA A 99 -9.56 -3.38 3.49
N LEU A 100 -10.26 -2.38 2.94
CA LEU A 100 -11.00 -2.53 1.68
C LEU A 100 -10.22 -1.85 0.58
N SER A 101 -10.14 -2.47 -0.60
CA SER A 101 -9.49 -1.81 -1.74
C SER A 101 -10.14 -2.15 -3.06
N LYS A 102 -9.97 -1.24 -4.02
CA LYS A 102 -10.37 -1.46 -5.41
C LYS A 102 -9.32 -0.93 -6.36
N ALA A 103 -8.87 -1.79 -7.27
CA ALA A 103 -8.05 -1.39 -8.40
C ALA A 103 -8.94 -1.02 -9.61
N PHE A 104 -8.55 0.06 -10.28
CA PHE A 104 -9.14 0.60 -11.50
C PHE A 104 -8.08 0.78 -12.58
N GLY A 105 -8.49 0.71 -13.85
CA GLY A 105 -7.60 0.88 -15.00
C GLY A 105 -6.78 -0.38 -15.30
N SER A 106 -5.47 -0.22 -15.49
CA SER A 106 -4.59 -1.32 -15.90
C SER A 106 -4.41 -2.38 -14.81
N ARG A 107 -4.43 -3.65 -15.22
CA ARG A 107 -4.25 -4.84 -14.38
C ARG A 107 -2.80 -5.33 -14.29
N ASN A 108 -1.83 -4.55 -14.78
CA ASN A 108 -0.42 -4.94 -14.69
C ASN A 108 0.04 -5.03 -13.23
N HIS A 109 0.61 -6.18 -12.85
CA HIS A 109 0.93 -6.49 -11.46
C HIS A 109 1.90 -5.49 -10.82
N TYR A 110 2.96 -5.11 -11.55
CA TYR A 110 3.95 -4.17 -11.05
C TYR A 110 3.34 -2.78 -10.81
N ASN A 111 2.54 -2.31 -11.78
CA ASN A 111 1.94 -0.98 -11.69
C ASN A 111 0.91 -0.90 -10.57
N THR A 112 0.06 -1.92 -10.42
CA THR A 112 -0.92 -1.97 -9.34
C THR A 112 -0.24 -2.00 -7.98
N ALA A 113 0.76 -2.86 -7.78
CA ALA A 113 1.50 -2.93 -6.52
C ALA A 113 2.19 -1.59 -6.19
N LYS A 114 2.81 -0.95 -7.20
CA LYS A 114 3.45 0.36 -7.01
C LYS A 114 2.46 1.48 -6.77
N ALA A 115 1.29 1.47 -7.42
CA ALA A 115 0.21 2.40 -7.15
C ALA A 115 -0.28 2.26 -5.70
N THR A 116 -0.35 1.04 -5.16
CA THR A 116 -0.69 0.79 -3.75
C THR A 116 0.35 1.41 -2.81
N ILE A 117 1.66 1.23 -3.06
CA ILE A 117 2.71 1.86 -2.26
C ILE A 117 2.54 3.38 -2.24
N LEU A 118 2.27 3.99 -3.41
CA LEU A 118 2.03 5.43 -3.51
C LEU A 118 0.74 5.88 -2.81
N ALA A 119 -0.28 5.01 -2.70
CA ALA A 119 -1.46 5.29 -1.89
C ALA A 119 -1.10 5.32 -0.40
N LEU A 120 -0.38 4.30 0.06
CA LEU A 120 -0.02 4.12 1.47
C LEU A 120 0.98 5.19 1.96
N GLN A 121 1.86 5.67 1.10
CA GLN A 121 2.76 6.80 1.38
C GLN A 121 2.04 8.11 1.69
N LYS A 122 0.81 8.30 1.19
CA LYS A 122 0.02 9.51 1.46
C LYS A 122 -0.65 9.49 2.83
N LEU A 123 -0.68 8.34 3.49
CA LEU A 123 -1.28 8.21 4.80
C LEU A 123 -0.54 9.07 5.82
N ARG A 124 -1.31 9.69 6.70
CA ARG A 124 -0.84 10.54 7.78
C ARG A 124 -1.62 10.19 9.04
N THR A 125 -0.91 10.05 10.14
CA THR A 125 -1.54 9.95 11.46
C THR A 125 -2.00 11.32 11.93
N ILE A 126 -2.86 11.33 12.94
CA ILE A 126 -3.34 12.56 13.58
C ILE A 126 -2.14 13.32 14.17
N ASP A 127 -1.21 12.62 14.80
CA ASP A 127 -0.02 13.21 15.44
C ASP A 127 0.87 13.94 14.43
N LEU A 128 1.15 13.30 13.28
CA LEU A 128 1.92 13.90 12.20
C LEU A 128 1.21 15.13 11.63
N THR A 129 -0.11 15.08 11.53
CA THR A 129 -0.92 16.20 10.99
C THR A 129 -1.01 17.36 11.97
N ALA A 130 -1.13 17.08 13.26
CA ALA A 130 -1.17 18.06 14.34
C ALA A 130 0.16 18.81 14.46
N SER A 131 1.27 18.07 14.43
CA SER A 131 2.62 18.62 14.43
C SER A 131 2.87 19.49 13.19
N ALA A 132 2.50 19.02 11.99
CA ALA A 132 2.67 19.78 10.76
C ALA A 132 1.83 21.07 10.70
N ARG A 133 0.76 21.17 11.49
CA ARG A 133 -0.15 22.32 11.53
C ARG A 133 -0.01 23.16 12.80
N ASN A 134 0.92 22.84 13.68
CA ASN A 134 1.11 23.49 14.99
C ASN A 134 -0.19 23.63 15.79
N LYS A 135 -1.04 22.60 15.77
CA LYS A 135 -2.30 22.57 16.54
C LYS A 135 -2.29 21.42 17.54
N PRO A 136 -2.90 21.58 18.72
CA PRO A 136 -3.02 20.49 19.67
C PRO A 136 -3.88 19.37 19.10
N ILE A 137 -3.62 18.14 19.53
CA ILE A 137 -4.34 16.94 19.08
C ILE A 137 -5.85 17.05 19.39
N SER A 138 -6.22 17.72 20.49
CA SER A 138 -7.61 17.97 20.90
C SER A 138 -8.47 18.55 19.77
N HIS A 139 -7.93 19.49 19.01
CA HIS A 139 -8.61 20.15 17.89
C HIS A 139 -9.12 19.15 16.82
N PHE A 140 -8.42 18.04 16.62
CA PHE A 140 -8.79 17.02 15.63
C PHE A 140 -9.73 15.95 16.20
N VAL A 141 -9.67 15.71 17.52
CA VAL A 141 -10.51 14.73 18.20
C VAL A 141 -11.92 15.28 18.45
N GLU A 142 -12.02 16.56 18.84
CA GLU A 142 -13.29 17.25 19.11
C GLU A 142 -14.18 17.35 17.87
N LYS A 143 -13.58 17.69 16.72
CA LYS A 143 -14.30 17.79 15.44
C LYS A 143 -14.98 16.45 15.05
N LYS A 144 -14.33 15.34 15.37
CA LYS A 144 -14.83 13.97 15.12
C LYS A 144 -15.99 13.58 16.04
N LYS A 145 -16.08 14.17 17.24
CA LYS A 145 -17.22 13.98 18.15
C LYS A 145 -18.43 14.76 17.62
N ASN A 146 -18.25 16.00 17.20
CA ASN A 146 -19.34 16.83 16.68
C ASN A 146 -19.93 16.27 15.37
N GLU A 147 -19.10 15.81 14.43
CA GLU A 147 -19.58 15.17 13.19
C GLU A 147 -20.38 13.87 13.44
N LYS A 148 -20.10 13.14 14.52
CA LYS A 148 -20.87 11.94 14.89
C LYS A 148 -22.21 12.26 15.54
N VAL A 149 -22.28 13.34 16.33
CA VAL A 149 -23.52 13.78 17.01
C VAL A 149 -24.55 14.26 15.97
N GLU A 150 -24.11 15.03 14.97
CA GLU A 150 -24.97 15.50 13.86
C GLU A 150 -25.52 14.35 12.99
N SER A 151 -24.77 13.26 12.79
CA SER A 151 -25.25 12.09 12.02
C SER A 151 -26.22 11.16 12.78
N SER A 152 -26.50 11.45 14.05
CA SER A 152 -27.33 10.62 14.94
C SER A 152 -28.66 11.27 15.34
N THR A 153 -28.93 12.47 14.82
CA THR A 153 -30.12 13.27 15.12
C THR A 153 -31.20 13.22 14.03
N ASP A 154 -31.05 12.32 13.04
CA ASP A 154 -32.05 11.98 12.01
C ASP A 154 -32.66 10.59 12.24
#